data_AF-A0A1G2HWR0-F1
#
_entry.id   AF-A0A1G2HWR0-F1
#
_cell.length_a   1.000
_cell.length_b   1.000
_cell.length_c   1.000
_cell.angle_alpha   90.00
_cell.angle_beta   90.00
_cell.angle_gamma   90.00
#
_symmetry.space_group_name_H-M   'P 1'
#
loop_
_entity.id
_entity.type
_entity.pdbx_description
1 polymer ?
#
loop_
_entity_poly.entity_id
_entity_poly.type
_entity_poly.pdbx_seq_one_letter_code
_entity_poly.pdbx_strand_id
1 'polypeptide(L)'
;MNKKLIASSAITLLSIPAVMLAFNPGNIPNASPTLDINTLVDVLFSILWPVAVAFFIVMFIMAAFKFATAQGDPTAIASARSFLIWGIVGVIVALLAFSIPFIVRNTLGSGI
;
A
#
# COMPACT_ATOMS: atom_id res chain seq x y z
N MET A 1 -32.13 -12.62 -5.24
CA MET A 1 -30.71 -12.26 -4.98
C MET A 1 -30.15 -11.59 -6.22
N ASN A 2 -29.76 -10.32 -6.09
CA ASN A 2 -29.32 -9.52 -7.23
C ASN A 2 -27.97 -10.02 -7.72
N LYS A 3 -27.92 -10.54 -8.95
CA LYS A 3 -26.73 -11.18 -9.55
C LYS A 3 -25.49 -10.26 -9.56
N LYS A 4 -25.73 -8.94 -9.51
CA LYS A 4 -24.72 -7.88 -9.42
C LYS A 4 -23.96 -7.86 -8.08
N LEU A 5 -24.61 -8.30 -6.99
CA LEU A 5 -23.99 -8.37 -5.65
C LEU A 5 -22.99 -9.53 -5.56
N ILE A 6 -23.34 -10.67 -6.16
CA ILE A 6 -22.49 -11.86 -6.24
C ILE A 6 -21.28 -11.60 -7.16
N ALA A 7 -21.50 -10.88 -8.26
CA ALA A 7 -20.42 -10.49 -9.17
C ALA A 7 -19.41 -9.55 -8.49
N SER A 8 -19.86 -8.56 -7.71
CA SER A 8 -18.96 -7.65 -7.00
C SER A 8 -18.16 -8.35 -5.90
N SER A 9 -18.74 -9.32 -5.17
CA SER A 9 -18.00 -10.08 -4.16
C SER A 9 -17.00 -11.05 -4.78
N ALA A 10 -17.31 -11.60 -5.95
CA ALA A 10 -16.38 -12.47 -6.68
C ALA A 10 -15.15 -11.69 -7.19
N ILE A 11 -15.33 -10.44 -7.63
CA ILE A 11 -14.22 -9.58 -8.08
C ILE A 11 -13.26 -9.25 -6.93
N THR A 12 -13.76 -9.00 -5.72
CA THR A 12 -12.91 -8.80 -4.53
C THR A 12 -12.22 -10.07 -4.06
N LEU A 13 -12.81 -11.25 -4.29
CA LEU A 13 -12.16 -12.52 -3.96
C LEU A 13 -11.05 -12.86 -4.97
N LEU A 14 -11.25 -12.50 -6.24
CA LEU A 14 -10.28 -12.70 -7.34
C LEU A 14 -9.11 -11.72 -7.34
N SER A 15 -9.21 -10.58 -6.64
CA SER A 15 -8.07 -9.67 -6.46
C SER A 15 -7.08 -10.15 -5.40
N ILE A 16 -7.50 -11.04 -4.48
CA ILE A 16 -6.62 -11.61 -3.43
C ILE A 16 -5.41 -12.35 -4.05
N PRO A 17 -5.59 -13.24 -5.05
CA PRO A 17 -4.47 -13.87 -5.75
C PRO A 17 -3.48 -12.89 -6.38
N ALA A 18 -3.96 -11.79 -6.97
CA ALA A 18 -3.08 -10.80 -7.61
C ALA A 18 -2.18 -10.07 -6.60
N VAL A 19 -2.69 -9.85 -5.38
CA VAL A 19 -1.89 -9.28 -4.27
C VAL A 19 -0.84 -10.28 -3.79
N MET A 20 -1.16 -11.58 -3.76
CA MET A 20 -0.21 -12.63 -3.38
C MET A 20 0.91 -12.82 -4.42
N LEU A 21 0.65 -12.61 -5.71
CA LEU A 21 1.68 -12.69 -6.75
C LEU A 21 2.61 -11.46 -6.76
N ALA A 22 2.15 -10.30 -6.28
CA ALA A 22 3.01 -9.14 -6.05
C ALA A 22 3.87 -9.28 -4.77
N PHE A 23 3.53 -10.24 -3.91
CA PHE A 23 4.33 -10.62 -2.75
C PHE A 23 5.54 -11.43 -3.21
N ASN A 24 6.55 -10.74 -3.76
CA ASN A 24 7.87 -11.31 -3.94
C ASN A 24 8.55 -11.31 -2.56
N PRO A 25 8.80 -12.46 -1.91
CA PRO A 25 9.59 -12.51 -0.69
C PRO A 25 11.05 -12.23 -1.04
N GLY A 26 11.33 -11.00 -1.44
CA GLY A 26 12.67 -10.48 -1.61
C GLY A 26 13.28 -10.44 -0.22
N ASN A 27 14.33 -11.24 -0.04
CA ASN A 27 15.25 -11.18 1.08
C ASN A 27 14.52 -11.10 2.43
N ILE A 28 13.82 -12.17 2.82
CA ILE A 28 13.53 -12.37 4.24
C ILE A 28 14.91 -12.55 4.88
N PRO A 29 15.43 -11.60 5.67
CA PRO A 29 16.72 -11.79 6.32
C PRO A 29 16.54 -13.05 7.16
N ASN A 30 17.37 -14.08 6.91
CA ASN A 30 17.41 -15.26 7.76
C ASN A 30 17.45 -14.75 9.20
N ALA A 31 16.48 -15.15 10.03
CA ALA A 31 16.43 -14.75 11.42
C ALA A 31 17.64 -15.38 12.13
N SER A 32 18.80 -14.73 12.03
CA SER A 32 19.90 -14.93 12.95
C SER A 32 19.41 -14.46 14.33
N PRO A 33 19.63 -15.25 15.40
CA PRO A 33 19.10 -14.98 16.74
C PRO A 33 19.89 -13.86 17.46
N THR A 34 20.43 -12.90 16.71
CA THR A 34 21.00 -11.67 17.24
C THR A 34 19.93 -10.58 17.11
N LEU A 35 19.61 -9.93 18.22
CA LEU A 35 18.66 -8.83 18.30
C LEU A 35 19.28 -7.57 17.66
N ASP A 36 19.52 -7.61 16.36
CA ASP A 36 20.01 -6.48 15.58
C ASP A 36 18.85 -5.60 15.13
N ILE A 37 19.00 -4.31 15.37
CA ILE A 37 18.02 -3.28 15.03
C ILE A 37 17.75 -3.28 13.52
N ASN A 38 18.76 -3.61 12.72
CA ASN A 38 18.66 -3.71 11.27
C ASN A 38 17.71 -4.85 10.83
N THR A 39 17.79 -6.01 11.50
CA THR A 39 16.93 -7.16 11.22
C THR A 39 15.48 -6.86 11.60
N LEU A 40 15.27 -6.14 12.70
CA LEU A 40 13.93 -5.70 13.12
C LEU A 40 13.30 -4.74 12.10
N VAL A 41 14.07 -3.76 11.62
CA VAL A 41 13.62 -2.82 10.59
C VAL A 41 13.26 -3.55 9.30
N ASP A 42 14.09 -4.51 8.87
CA ASP A 42 13.87 -5.26 7.63
C ASP A 42 12.63 -6.16 7.69
N VAL A 43 12.39 -6.84 8.82
CA VAL A 43 11.17 -7.64 9.02
C VAL A 43 9.92 -6.77 9.03
N LEU A 44 9.97 -5.61 9.71
CA LEU A 44 8.87 -4.67 9.75
C LEU A 44 8.56 -4.11 8.35
N PHE A 45 9.59 -3.73 7.59
CA PHE A 45 9.42 -3.25 6.21
C PHE A 45 8.92 -4.35 5.28
N SER A 46 9.41 -5.58 5.42
CA SER A 46 9.00 -6.72 4.57
C SER A 46 7.51 -7.04 4.69
N ILE A 47 6.92 -6.86 5.87
CA ILE A 47 5.47 -7.03 6.09
C ILE A 47 4.68 -5.76 5.76
N LEU A 48 5.16 -4.59 6.17
CA LEU A 48 4.41 -3.35 6.04
C LEU A 48 4.36 -2.85 4.59
N TRP A 49 5.44 -3.03 3.83
CA TRP A 49 5.55 -2.57 2.45
C TRP A 49 4.49 -3.15 1.50
N PRO A 50 4.32 -4.49 1.39
CA PRO A 50 3.29 -5.06 0.52
C PRO A 50 1.87 -4.71 0.97
N VAL A 51 1.62 -4.59 2.28
CA VAL A 51 0.31 -4.16 2.81
C VAL A 51 0.02 -2.71 2.40
N ALA A 52 1.00 -1.81 2.53
CA ALA A 52 0.88 -0.43 2.10
C ALA A 52 0.61 -0.34 0.59
N VAL A 53 1.38 -1.06 -0.22
CA VAL A 53 1.22 -1.08 -1.70
C VAL A 53 -0.16 -1.61 -2.08
N ALA A 54 -0.64 -2.70 -1.47
CA ALA A 54 -1.99 -3.22 -1.72
C ALA A 54 -3.07 -2.20 -1.39
N PHE A 55 -2.93 -1.49 -0.26
CA PHE A 55 -3.85 -0.42 0.14
C PHE A 55 -3.85 0.74 -0.87
N PHE A 56 -2.69 1.15 -1.36
CA PHE A 56 -2.56 2.17 -2.40
C PHE A 56 -3.31 1.82 -3.67
N ILE A 57 -3.18 0.57 -4.15
CA ILE A 57 -3.85 0.09 -5.36
C ILE A 57 -5.37 0.17 -5.19
N VAL A 58 -5.91 -0.26 -4.04
CA VAL A 58 -7.36 -0.20 -3.76
C VAL A 58 -7.87 1.24 -3.74
N MET A 59 -7.15 2.15 -3.08
CA MET A 59 -7.49 3.58 -3.04
C MET A 59 -7.51 4.20 -4.44
N PHE A 60 -6.53 3.88 -5.29
CA PHE A 60 -6.46 4.39 -6.66
C PHE A 60 -7.63 3.90 -7.52
N ILE A 61 -7.98 2.62 -7.41
CA ILE A 61 -9.13 2.04 -8.12
C ILE A 61 -10.43 2.73 -7.66
N MET A 62 -10.62 2.92 -6.36
CA MET A 62 -11.82 3.58 -5.83
C MET A 62 -11.93 5.04 -6.27
N ALA A 63 -10.80 5.77 -6.30
CA ALA A 63 -10.74 7.13 -6.83
C ALA A 63 -11.09 7.18 -8.32
N ALA A 64 -10.55 6.26 -9.13
CA ALA A 64 -10.82 6.18 -10.56
C ALA A 64 -12.30 5.87 -10.85
N PHE A 65 -12.90 4.92 -10.12
CA PHE A 65 -14.33 4.64 -10.25
C PHE A 65 -15.18 5.84 -9.89
N LYS A 66 -14.92 6.50 -8.75
CA LYS A 66 -15.63 7.73 -8.36
C LYS A 66 -15.54 8.83 -9.42
N PHE A 67 -14.40 8.96 -10.08
CA PHE A 67 -14.21 9.94 -11.16
C PHE A 67 -15.00 9.56 -12.42
N ALA A 68 -15.03 8.28 -12.77
CA ALA A 68 -15.74 7.76 -13.94
C ALA A 68 -17.27 7.81 -13.81
N THR A 69 -17.83 7.52 -12.62
CA THR A 69 -19.29 7.56 -12.39
C THR A 69 -19.84 8.93 -12.03
N ALA A 70 -19.00 9.97 -11.91
CA ALA A 70 -19.45 11.29 -11.48
C ALA A 70 -20.40 11.99 -12.47
N GLN A 71 -20.49 11.56 -13.74
CA GLN A 71 -21.51 11.96 -14.74
C GLN A 71 -21.84 13.47 -14.86
N GLY A 72 -20.94 14.36 -14.45
CA GLY A 72 -21.17 15.82 -14.47
C GLY A 72 -21.80 16.40 -13.20
N ASP A 73 -22.07 15.60 -12.16
CA ASP A 73 -22.49 16.11 -10.85
C ASP A 73 -21.30 16.81 -10.15
N PRO A 74 -21.38 18.12 -9.89
CA PRO A 74 -20.29 18.87 -9.28
C PRO A 74 -19.91 18.36 -7.88
N THR A 75 -20.84 17.76 -7.13
CA THR A 75 -20.56 17.21 -5.79
C THR A 75 -19.76 15.90 -5.87
N ALA A 76 -20.11 15.02 -6.81
CA ALA A 76 -19.38 13.78 -7.05
C ALA A 76 -17.96 14.07 -7.59
N ILE A 77 -17.83 15.05 -8.48
CA ILE A 77 -16.53 15.50 -9.03
C ILE A 77 -15.64 16.09 -7.94
N ALA A 78 -16.20 16.92 -7.04
CA ALA A 78 -15.45 17.47 -5.91
C ALA A 78 -14.93 16.36 -4.99
N SER A 79 -15.76 15.37 -4.66
CA SER A 79 -15.35 14.21 -3.86
C SER A 79 -14.27 13.38 -4.55
N ALA A 80 -14.38 13.16 -5.86
CA ALA A 80 -13.40 12.42 -6.64
C ALA A 80 -12.04 13.15 -6.71
N ARG A 81 -12.05 14.49 -6.85
CA ARG A 81 -10.83 15.31 -6.77
C ARG A 81 -10.13 15.22 -5.42
N SER A 82 -10.89 15.30 -4.32
CA SER A 82 -10.32 15.15 -2.98
C SER A 82 -9.69 13.77 -2.77
N PHE A 83 -10.33 12.71 -3.28
CA PHE A 83 -9.77 11.35 -3.27
C PHE A 83 -8.48 11.25 -4.07
N LEU A 84 -8.43 11.89 -5.24
CA LEU A 84 -7.23 11.93 -6.08
C LEU A 84 -6.08 12.65 -5.37
N ILE A 85 -6.34 13.80 -4.75
CA ILE A 85 -5.35 14.57 -3.99
C ILE A 85 -4.81 13.72 -2.84
N TRP A 86 -5.68 13.04 -2.09
CA TRP A 86 -5.25 12.15 -1.01
C TRP A 86 -4.40 10.98 -1.51
N GLY A 87 -4.74 10.41 -2.68
CA GLY A 87 -3.91 9.39 -3.34
C GLY A 87 -2.51 9.91 -3.69
N ILE A 88 -2.43 11.12 -4.28
CA ILE A 88 -1.16 11.76 -4.64
C ILE A 88 -0.32 12.07 -3.40
N VAL A 89 -0.94 12.63 -2.36
CA VAL A 89 -0.27 12.92 -1.09
C VAL A 89 0.30 11.65 -0.48
N GLY A 90 -0.45 10.55 -0.51
CA GLY A 90 0.05 9.26 -0.01
C GLY A 90 1.29 8.78 -0.78
N VAL A 91 1.33 8.93 -2.11
CA VAL A 91 2.52 8.57 -2.91
C VAL A 91 3.72 9.44 -2.52
N ILE A 92 3.52 10.74 -2.34
CA ILE A 92 4.58 11.67 -1.92
C ILE A 92 5.12 11.27 -0.54
N VAL A 93 4.22 10.98 0.42
CA VAL A 93 4.61 10.54 1.77
C VAL A 93 5.37 9.20 1.72
N ALA A 94 4.94 8.25 0.89
CA ALA A 94 5.63 6.98 0.72
C ALA A 94 7.05 7.16 0.16
N LEU A 95 7.23 8.06 -0.80
CA LEU A 95 8.55 8.42 -1.34
C LEU A 95 9.45 9.05 -0.27
N LEU A 96 8.90 9.93 0.58
CA LEU A 96 9.66 10.52 1.69
C LEU A 96 10.03 9.47 2.76
N ALA A 97 9.10 8.57 3.08
CA ALA A 97 9.29 7.50 4.05
C ALA A 97 10.38 6.51 3.64
N PHE A 98 10.68 6.38 2.34
CA PHE A 98 11.75 5.52 1.83
C PHE A 98 13.14 5.90 2.38
N SER A 99 13.33 7.13 2.84
CA SER A 99 14.60 7.58 3.44
C SER A 99 14.77 7.17 4.91
N ILE A 100 13.69 6.80 5.61
CA ILE A 100 13.73 6.47 7.04
C ILE A 100 14.60 5.24 7.36
N PRO A 101 14.52 4.12 6.63
CA PRO A 101 15.39 2.95 6.86
C PRO A 101 16.88 3.30 6.80
N PHE A 102 17.26 4.19 5.89
CA PHE A 102 18.65 4.63 5.73
C PHE A 102 19.15 5.38 6.97
N ILE A 103 18.34 6.32 7.47
CA ILE A 103 18.67 7.09 8.68
C ILE A 103 18.74 6.17 9.89
N VAL A 104 17.75 5.29 10.07
CA VAL A 104 17.68 4.35 11.20
C VAL A 104 18.90 3.43 11.22
N ARG A 105 19.31 2.89 10.07
CA ARG A 105 20.51 2.06 9.94
C ARG A 105 21.79 2.83 10.26
N ASN A 106 21.89 4.10 9.84
CA ASN A 106 23.09 4.92 10.04
C ASN A 106 23.21 5.53 11.45
N THR A 107 22.10 5.71 12.17
CA THR A 107 22.11 6.29 13.53
C THR A 107 22.12 5.24 14.62
N LEU A 108 21.48 4.09 14.42
CA LEU A 108 21.40 3.01 15.39
C LEU A 108 22.38 1.85 15.10
N GLY A 109 22.82 1.68 13.85
CA GLY A 109 23.84 0.69 13.48
C GLY A 109 25.29 1.15 13.70
N SER A 110 25.50 2.40 14.12
CA SER A 110 26.83 2.98 14.42
C SER A 110 27.13 3.08 15.91
N GLY A 111 26.29 2.51 16.77
CA GLY A 111 26.55 2.39 18.20
C GLY A 111 26.97 0.95 18.51
N ILE A 112 28.28 0.78 18.75
CA ILE A 112 29.07 -0.45 19.01
C ILE A 112 29.37 -1.37 17.82
#